data_AF-A0A6B3CRR4-F1
#
_entry.id   AF-A0A6B3CRR4-F1
#
_cell.length_a   1.000
_cell.length_b   1.000
_cell.length_c   1.000
_cell.angle_alpha   90.00
_cell.angle_beta   90.00
_cell.angle_gamma   90.00
#
_symmetry.space_group_name_H-M   'P 1'
#
loop_
_entity.id
_entity.type
_entity.pdbx_description
1 polymer ?
#
loop_
_entity_poly.entity_id
_entity_poly.type
_entity_poly.pdbx_seq_one_letter_code
_entity_poly.pdbx_strand_id
1 'polypeptide(L)' 'ALHAEPGGDTARPLVALVDGGTMSAAELLTGALQDRGRAVVLGSRTFGKGSVQMPSRLPDGSVAELTVGHYRTPSGRG' A
#
# COMPACT_ATOMS: atom_id res chain seq x y z
N ALA A 1 -10.84 12.08 7.87
CA ALA A 1 -10.18 10.79 7.61
C ALA A 1 -11.23 9.69 7.68
N LEU A 2 -11.05 8.58 6.96
CA LEU A 2 -11.93 7.42 7.02
C LEU A 2 -11.47 6.54 8.19
N HIS A 3 -12.33 6.35 9.19
CA HIS A 3 -12.08 5.46 10.33
C HIS A 3 -13.03 4.27 10.22
N ALA A 4 -12.53 3.07 10.52
CA ALA A 4 -13.36 1.89 10.64
C ALA A 4 -13.71 1.68 12.11
N GLU A 5 -14.99 1.49 12.40
CA GLU A 5 -15.43 1.16 13.76
C GLU A 5 -14.92 -0.22 14.18
N PRO A 6 -14.50 -0.40 15.44
CA PRO A 6 -14.14 -1.71 15.97
C PRO A 6 -15.30 -2.70 15.83
N GLY A 7 -14.98 -3.94 15.44
CA GLY A 7 -15.98 -4.99 15.28
C GLY A 7 -16.78 -4.94 13.96
N GLY A 8 -16.34 -4.15 12.98
CA GLY A 8 -16.91 -4.17 11.63
C GLY A 8 -16.88 -5.56 10.97
N ASP A 9 -17.63 -5.72 9.86
CA ASP A 9 -17.77 -6.99 9.15
C ASP A 9 -16.44 -7.45 8.52
N THR A 10 -15.80 -8.43 9.16
CA THR A 10 -14.55 -9.04 8.69
C THR A 10 -14.77 -10.37 7.96
N ALA A 11 -16.00 -10.89 7.95
CA ALA A 11 -16.32 -12.22 7.41
C ALA A 11 -16.81 -12.18 5.97
N ARG A 12 -17.46 -11.08 5.56
CA ARG A 12 -18.02 -10.97 4.22
C ARG A 12 -16.95 -11.20 3.15
N PRO A 13 -17.26 -11.99 2.10
CA PRO A 13 -16.37 -12.17 0.96
C PRO A 13 -15.93 -10.81 0.41
N LEU A 14 -14.63 -10.68 0.13
CA LEU A 14 -14.01 -9.45 -0.31
C LEU A 14 -13.17 -9.71 -1.56
N VAL A 15 -13.39 -8.88 -2.56
CA VAL A 15 -12.56 -8.80 -3.76
C VAL A 15 -11.93 -7.42 -3.82
N ALA A 16 -10.63 -7.36 -4.04
CA ALA A 16 -9.91 -6.14 -4.33
C ALA A 16 -9.66 -6.07 -5.86
N LEU A 17 -10.27 -5.09 -6.53
CA LEU A 17 -10.03 -4.82 -7.94
C LEU A 17 -8.88 -3.84 -8.08
N VAL A 18 -7.88 -4.18 -8.90
CA VAL A 18 -6.67 -3.36 -9.10
C VAL A 18 -6.33 -3.18 -10.57
N ASP A 19 -5.58 -2.13 -10.84
CA ASP A 19 -5.07 -1.80 -12.17
C ASP A 19 -3.69 -1.11 -12.09
N GLY A 20 -3.17 -0.65 -13.24
CA GLY A 20 -1.89 0.06 -13.31
C GLY A 20 -1.86 1.42 -12.59
N GLY A 21 -3.00 1.96 -12.19
CA GLY A 21 -3.09 3.16 -11.35
C GLY A 21 -3.05 2.86 -9.85
N THR A 22 -3.23 1.60 -9.45
CA THR A 22 -3.11 1.16 -8.07
C THR A 22 -1.65 1.25 -7.65
N MET A 23 -1.35 2.15 -6.69
CA MET A 23 0.03 2.46 -6.31
C MET A 23 0.20 2.68 -4.80
N SER A 24 1.43 2.47 -4.30
CA SER A 24 1.84 2.87 -2.95
C SER A 24 0.98 2.22 -1.85
N ALA A 25 0.36 3.00 -0.97
CA ALA A 25 -0.46 2.49 0.14
C ALA A 25 -1.56 1.51 -0.33
N ALA A 26 -2.11 1.70 -1.54
CA ALA A 26 -3.11 0.79 -2.11
C ALA A 26 -2.54 -0.59 -2.46
N GLU A 27 -1.29 -0.64 -2.93
CA GLU A 27 -0.58 -1.90 -3.21
C GLU A 27 -0.26 -2.63 -1.91
N LEU A 28 0.17 -1.88 -0.89
CA LEU A 28 0.45 -2.40 0.45
C LEU A 28 -0.79 -3.01 1.10
N LEU A 29 -1.92 -2.28 1.07
CA LEU A 29 -3.18 -2.74 1.62
C LEU A 29 -3.67 -4.00 0.89
N THR A 30 -3.69 -3.96 -0.44
CA THR A 30 -4.12 -5.09 -1.27
C THR A 30 -3.24 -6.32 -1.04
N GLY A 31 -1.92 -6.14 -1.03
CA GLY A 31 -0.97 -7.21 -0.75
C GLY A 31 -1.14 -7.79 0.66
N ALA A 32 -1.35 -6.94 1.67
CA ALA A 32 -1.57 -7.40 3.04
C ALA A 32 -2.89 -8.18 3.21
N LEU A 33 -3.94 -7.82 2.49
CA LEU A 33 -5.21 -8.55 2.46
C LEU A 33 -5.06 -9.89 1.72
N GLN A 34 -4.36 -9.90 0.59
CA GLN A 34 -4.10 -11.10 -0.19
C GLN A 34 -3.27 -12.13 0.60
N ASP A 35 -2.17 -11.67 1.22
CA ASP A 35 -1.23 -12.54 1.94
C ASP A 35 -1.85 -13.23 3.15
N ARG A 36 -2.87 -12.61 3.73
CA ARG A 36 -3.64 -13.16 4.86
C ARG A 36 -4.84 -13.98 4.42
N GLY A 37 -5.02 -14.19 3.11
CA GLY A 37 -6.20 -14.87 2.55
C GLY A 37 -7.51 -14.13 2.80
N ARG A 38 -7.47 -12.83 3.14
CA ARG A 38 -8.67 -12.04 3.45
C ARG A 38 -9.42 -11.60 2.20
N ALA A 39 -8.71 -11.35 1.10
CA ALA A 39 -9.30 -10.91 -0.15
C ALA A 39 -8.73 -11.68 -1.35
N VAL A 40 -9.57 -11.90 -2.36
CA VAL A 40 -9.12 -12.27 -3.70
C VAL A 40 -8.78 -10.98 -4.45
N VAL A 41 -7.61 -10.93 -5.08
CA VAL A 41 -7.18 -9.78 -5.89
C VAL A 41 -7.45 -10.09 -7.36
N LEU A 42 -8.16 -9.19 -8.04
CA LEU A 42 -8.49 -9.31 -9.46
C LEU A 42 -8.08 -8.05 -10.21
N GLY A 43 -7.80 -8.18 -11.50
CA GLY A 43 -7.49 -7.06 -12.39
C GLY A 43 -6.12 -7.22 -13.04
N SER A 44 -5.42 -6.10 -13.24
CA SER A 44 -4.11 -6.08 -13.91
C SER A 44 -2.98 -5.78 -12.94
N ARG A 45 -1.74 -5.83 -13.45
CA ARG A 45 -0.55 -5.46 -12.68
C ARG A 45 -0.68 -4.03 -12.13
N THR A 46 -0.32 -3.86 -10.87
CA THR A 46 -0.25 -2.57 -10.19
C THR A 46 0.98 -1.77 -10.65
N PHE A 47 1.09 -0.52 -10.19
CA PHE A 47 2.18 0.38 -10.60
C PHE A 47 3.58 -0.12 -10.17
N GLY A 48 3.70 -0.74 -9.00
CA GLY A 48 4.97 -1.19 -8.43
C GLY A 48 5.70 -0.12 -7.60
N LYS A 49 4.98 0.84 -7.00
CA LYS A 49 5.60 1.89 -6.17
C LYS A 49 5.79 1.37 -4.75
N GLY A 50 6.88 0.64 -4.56
CA GLY A 50 7.28 0.10 -3.27
C GLY A 50 8.14 1.02 -2.40
N SER A 51 8.54 2.22 -2.84
CA SER A 51 9.47 3.07 -2.08
C SER A 51 8.78 4.02 -1.09
N VAL A 52 9.44 4.26 0.04
CA VAL A 52 9.09 5.27 1.04
C VAL A 52 9.98 6.48 0.81
N GLN A 53 9.36 7.64 0.59
CA GLN A 53 10.06 8.92 0.47
C GLN A 53 9.87 9.73 1.74
N MET A 54 10.94 10.36 2.20
CA MET A 54 10.93 11.26 3.34
C MET A 54 11.59 12.58 2.94
N PRO A 55 10.86 13.71 2.99
CA PRO A 55 11.43 15.00 2.65
C PRO A 55 12.43 15.45 3.74
N SER A 56 13.60 15.89 3.30
CA SER A 56 14.64 16.49 4.14
C SER A 56 14.84 17.96 3.76
N ARG A 57 14.68 18.86 4.73
CA ARG A 57 14.85 20.31 4.50
C ARG A 57 16.33 20.67 4.57
N LEU A 58 16.81 21.37 3.56
CA LEU A 58 18.20 21.84 3.48
C LEU A 58 18.35 23.26 4.06
N PRO A 59 19.59 23.69 4.41
CA PRO A 59 19.83 24.99 5.04
C PRO A 59 19.37 26.20 4.22
N ASP A 60 19.30 26.07 2.90
CA ASP A 60 18.84 27.11 1.98
C ASP A 60 17.31 27.15 1.79
N GLY A 61 16.58 26.27 2.49
CA GLY A 61 15.13 26.17 2.43
C GLY A 61 14.60 25.23 1.34
N SER A 62 15.46 24.65 0.50
CA SER A 62 15.07 23.62 -0.46
C SER A 62 14.72 22.28 0.23
N VAL A 63 14.09 21.36 -0.51
CA VAL A 63 13.67 20.05 -0.02
C VAL A 63 14.26 18.95 -0.89
N ALA A 64 14.97 18.02 -0.25
CA ALA A 64 15.42 16.78 -0.87
C ALA A 64 14.42 15.67 -0.56
N GLU A 65 13.81 15.08 -1.58
CA GLU A 65 12.98 13.88 -1.46
C GLU A 65 13.89 12.64 -1.46
N LEU A 66 14.09 12.03 -0.29
CA LEU A 66 14.99 10.90 -0.14
C LEU A 66 14.21 9.60 -0.01
N THR A 67 14.60 8.57 -0.76
CA THR A 67 14.08 7.22 -0.54
C THR A 67 14.75 6.65 0.70
N VAL A 68 13.96 6.39 1.74
CA VAL A 68 14.44 5.90 3.04
C VAL A 68 14.11 4.42 3.28
N GLY A 69 13.38 3.79 2.36
CA GLY A 69 13.07 2.38 2.47
C GLY A 69 12.14 1.86 1.40
N HIS A 70 11.82 0.58 1.53
CA HIS A 70 10.87 -0.12 0.66
C HIS A 70 9.83 -0.86 1.50
N TYR A 71 8.59 -0.80 1.05
CA TYR A 71 7.50 -1.59 1.58
C TYR A 71 7.65 -3.05 1.18
N ARG A 72 7.24 -3.93 2.09
CA ARG A 72 7.05 -5.35 1.80
C ARG A 72 5.71 -5.81 2.35
N THR A 73 5.07 -6.70 1.61
CA THR A 73 3.87 -7.37 2.08
C THR A 73 4.22 -8.34 3.22
N PRO A 74 3.24 -8.82 4.01
CA PRO A 74 3.48 -9.77 5.10
C PRO A 74 4.23 -11.04 4.69
N SER A 75 4.05 -11.51 3.44
CA SER A 75 4.79 -12.65 2.90
C SER A 75 6.18 -12.29 2.36
N GLY A 76 6.62 -11.04 2.50
CA GLY A 76 7.94 -10.56 2.07
C GLY A 76 8.03 -10.12 0.60
N ARG A 77 6.93 -10.01 -0.15
CA ARG A 77 6.98 -9.51 -1.55
C ARG A 77 7.12 -7.99 -1.57
N GLY A 78 7.78 -7.47 -2.60
CA GLY A 78 7.90 -6.04 -2.91
C GLY A 78 7.28 -5.72 -4.26
#